data_AF-A0ABD3LR93-F1
#
_entry.id   AF-A0ABD3LR93-F1
#
_cell.length_a   1.000
_cell.length_b   1.000
_cell.length_c   1.000
_cell.angle_alpha   90.00
_cell.angle_beta   90.00
_cell.angle_gamma   90.00
#
_symmetry.space_group_name_H-M   'P 1'
#
loop_
_entity.id
_entity.type
_entity.pdbx_description
1 polymer ?
#
loop_
_entity_poly.entity_id
_entity_poly.type
_entity_poly.pdbx_seq_one_letter_code
_entity_poly.pdbx_strand_id
1 'polypeptide(L)'
;MKSAFRTGCSTISRSLNPNPPSLSALHGLRSAAVAPSPRSLRAPTFRAASSATRCCCSSSSSSSAMSGGEASALPLEKQFEDFRAQLEDSVVLRERIRAVVLEIESTARLMYSSLLLVYLSRPLPEVLDKSKAHIGTLKDNYSRLADILSECPDQYYRYHGDWRSETQTAVSLLAFTHYLETGNLLLHNEAGERLGLNNSQFGLDLEDYLVGVLFMSNELPRYVVNQVTAGDYDCPRKVLKFLTELNAAFRMLNLRNDFLRKKFDGLKYDLRRVEEVYYDVKIRGLASDEDSTGDQRSKEINDSEVVH
;
A
#
# COMPACT_ATOMS: atom_id res chain seq x y z
N MET A 1 29.23 -2.29 63.20
CA MET A 1 28.82 -0.94 62.75
C MET A 1 27.30 -0.81 62.90
N LYS A 2 26.86 0.11 63.79
CA LYS A 2 25.59 0.90 63.89
C LYS A 2 24.32 0.32 63.20
N SER A 3 23.24 -0.09 63.88
CA SER A 3 22.22 0.61 64.70
C SER A 3 20.90 0.93 63.96
N ALA A 4 19.87 0.11 64.24
CA ALA A 4 18.47 0.38 64.60
C ALA A 4 17.72 1.72 64.26
N PHE A 5 16.48 1.51 63.77
CA PHE A 5 15.20 2.25 63.92
C PHE A 5 15.03 3.71 63.46
N ARG A 6 14.05 3.96 62.58
CA ARG A 6 12.93 4.91 62.83
C ARG A 6 11.78 4.81 61.80
N THR A 7 10.59 4.99 62.36
CA THR A 7 9.21 4.94 61.85
C THR A 7 8.85 6.17 61.00
N GLY A 8 7.92 6.01 60.06
CA GLY A 8 7.27 7.13 59.35
C GLY A 8 5.93 6.70 58.73
N CYS A 9 4.84 7.01 59.43
CA CYS A 9 3.45 6.79 59.03
C CYS A 9 2.96 7.97 58.17
N SER A 10 2.17 7.71 57.12
CA SER A 10 1.35 8.74 56.46
C SER A 10 0.09 8.09 55.89
N THR A 11 -1.01 8.41 56.55
CA THR A 11 -2.42 8.20 56.18
C THR A 11 -2.79 8.81 54.82
N ILE A 12 -3.76 8.22 54.11
CA ILE A 12 -5.07 8.82 53.81
C ILE A 12 -5.99 7.77 53.15
N SER A 13 -7.28 7.95 53.44
CA SER A 13 -8.36 6.98 53.52
C SER A 13 -9.11 6.68 52.21
N ARG A 14 -9.89 5.60 52.31
CA ARG A 14 -10.83 5.00 51.35
C ARG A 14 -11.99 5.90 50.88
N SER A 15 -12.39 5.62 49.63
CA SER A 15 -13.74 5.51 49.03
C SER A 15 -14.92 6.36 49.54
N LEU A 16 -15.75 6.86 48.61
CA LEU A 16 -17.16 6.45 48.43
C LEU A 16 -17.79 7.18 47.21
N ASN A 17 -18.39 6.39 46.32
CA ASN A 17 -19.38 6.83 45.32
C ASN A 17 -20.78 6.71 45.97
N PRO A 18 -21.74 7.61 45.70
CA PRO A 18 -22.86 7.19 44.84
C PRO A 18 -23.51 8.31 43.97
N ASN A 19 -24.00 7.93 42.79
CA ASN A 19 -24.93 8.66 41.91
C ASN A 19 -26.42 8.50 42.37
N PRO A 20 -27.46 9.12 41.76
CA PRO A 20 -27.64 10.36 40.95
C PRO A 20 -28.89 11.22 41.41
N PRO A 21 -29.37 12.24 40.65
CA PRO A 21 -30.59 12.01 39.83
C PRO A 21 -30.75 12.79 38.48
N SER A 22 -31.50 12.14 37.57
CA SER A 22 -32.50 12.59 36.57
C SER A 22 -32.27 13.73 35.55
N LEU A 23 -32.13 13.31 34.28
CA LEU A 23 -32.91 13.62 33.06
C LEU A 23 -33.60 14.99 32.89
N SER A 24 -33.26 15.72 31.81
CA SER A 24 -34.10 15.83 30.58
C SER A 24 -33.56 16.86 29.57
N ALA A 25 -33.88 16.61 28.28
CA ALA A 25 -33.93 17.51 27.13
C ALA A 25 -32.71 17.58 26.16
N LEU A 26 -32.82 16.74 25.11
CA LEU A 26 -32.84 17.10 23.68
C LEU A 26 -31.76 18.05 23.13
N HIS A 27 -30.87 17.52 22.27
CA HIS A 27 -30.73 17.87 20.84
C HIS A 27 -29.36 17.42 20.30
N GLY A 28 -29.35 16.83 19.10
CA GLY A 28 -28.19 16.87 18.19
C GLY A 28 -27.30 15.63 18.17
N LEU A 29 -27.64 14.68 17.28
CA LEU A 29 -26.69 13.74 16.71
C LEU A 29 -25.48 14.48 16.11
N ARG A 30 -24.26 14.16 16.56
CA ARG A 30 -23.04 14.49 15.80
C ARG A 30 -21.98 13.41 15.99
N SER A 31 -21.99 12.43 15.08
CA SER A 31 -20.87 11.54 14.83
C SER A 31 -19.65 12.36 14.41
N ALA A 32 -18.56 12.23 15.16
CA ALA A 32 -17.25 12.75 14.77
C ALA A 32 -16.65 11.84 13.68
N ALA A 33 -17.03 12.09 12.43
CA ALA A 33 -16.30 11.59 11.27
C ALA A 33 -15.08 12.51 11.06
N VAL A 34 -13.88 11.99 11.35
CA VAL A 34 -12.63 12.64 10.97
C VAL A 34 -12.46 12.48 9.46
N ALA A 35 -12.77 13.55 8.73
CA ALA A 35 -12.43 13.69 7.32
C ALA A 35 -11.01 14.28 7.17
N PRO A 36 -10.15 13.76 6.27
CA PRO A 36 -8.92 14.44 5.92
C PRO A 36 -9.23 15.57 4.93
N SER A 37 -8.81 16.79 5.25
CA SER A 37 -8.86 17.95 4.34
C SER A 37 -7.49 18.17 3.71
N PRO A 38 -7.40 18.53 2.42
CA PRO A 38 -6.14 18.60 1.68
C PRO A 38 -5.44 19.93 1.97
N ARG A 39 -4.14 19.89 2.28
CA ARG A 39 -3.30 21.10 2.38
C ARG A 39 -2.17 21.09 1.36
N SER A 40 -2.46 21.84 0.30
CA SER A 40 -1.58 22.59 -0.60
C SER A 40 -0.13 22.74 -0.12
N LEU A 41 0.80 22.25 -0.94
CA LEU A 41 2.22 22.55 -0.83
C LEU A 41 2.54 23.86 -1.57
N ARG A 42 3.23 24.70 -0.82
CA ARG A 42 3.62 26.09 -1.04
C ARG A 42 4.70 26.20 -2.13
N ALA A 43 4.42 26.94 -3.19
CA ALA A 43 5.42 27.39 -4.16
C ALA A 43 6.27 28.56 -3.59
N PRO A 44 7.57 28.66 -3.90
CA PRO A 44 8.37 29.81 -3.52
C PRO A 44 8.16 30.99 -4.48
N THR A 45 7.85 32.15 -3.89
CA THR A 45 7.80 33.45 -4.55
C THR A 45 9.22 33.98 -4.80
N PHE A 46 9.63 34.13 -6.06
CA PHE A 46 10.79 34.96 -6.41
C PHE A 46 10.34 36.42 -6.57
N ARG A 47 10.95 37.29 -5.77
CA ARG A 47 10.75 38.75 -5.78
C ARG A 47 11.37 39.35 -7.04
N ALA A 48 10.56 40.15 -7.74
CA ALA A 48 11.03 41.12 -8.71
C ALA A 48 11.86 42.21 -8.01
N ALA A 49 13.04 42.50 -8.54
CA ALA A 49 13.81 43.69 -8.21
C ALA A 49 13.87 44.56 -9.46
N SER A 50 13.08 45.63 -9.45
CA SER A 50 13.23 46.76 -10.36
C SER A 50 14.46 47.56 -9.96
N SER A 51 15.33 47.88 -10.92
CA SER A 51 16.21 49.03 -10.83
C SER A 51 16.29 49.68 -12.19
N ALA A 52 15.70 50.86 -12.27
CA ALA A 52 15.78 51.74 -13.40
C ALA A 52 17.02 52.63 -13.25
N THR A 53 17.91 52.61 -14.24
CA THR A 53 18.73 53.78 -14.56
C THR A 53 18.87 53.87 -16.07
N ARG A 54 18.47 55.03 -16.60
CA ARG A 54 18.57 55.41 -18.02
C ARG A 54 20.04 55.47 -18.44
N CYS A 55 20.34 55.10 -19.68
CA CYS A 55 21.27 55.86 -20.50
C CYS A 55 21.02 55.55 -21.98
N CYS A 56 20.58 56.57 -22.73
CA CYS A 56 20.65 56.59 -24.18
C CYS A 56 22.12 56.74 -24.60
N CYS A 57 22.56 56.07 -25.66
CA CYS A 57 23.53 56.59 -26.64
C CYS A 57 23.59 55.62 -27.83
N SER A 58 23.05 56.06 -28.96
CA SER A 58 23.42 55.54 -30.27
C SER A 58 24.77 56.12 -30.65
N SER A 59 25.74 55.26 -30.99
CA SER A 59 26.90 55.66 -31.79
C SER A 59 27.48 54.43 -32.47
N SER A 60 27.27 54.38 -33.78
CA SER A 60 28.00 53.58 -34.75
C SER A 60 29.46 54.03 -34.84
N SER A 61 30.42 53.12 -34.63
CA SER A 61 31.70 53.14 -35.33
C SER A 61 32.43 51.79 -35.27
N SER A 62 32.76 51.34 -36.46
CA SER A 62 33.62 50.27 -36.95
C SER A 62 34.88 49.88 -36.15
N SER A 63 35.21 48.59 -36.36
CA SER A 63 36.54 47.98 -36.54
C SER A 63 37.46 47.81 -35.35
N SER A 64 37.63 46.55 -34.92
CA SER A 64 38.93 45.86 -35.02
C SER A 64 38.75 44.38 -34.72
N ALA A 65 39.10 43.56 -35.69
CA ALA A 65 39.18 42.11 -35.56
C ALA A 65 40.13 41.73 -34.44
N MET A 66 39.62 40.96 -33.47
CA MET A 66 40.42 40.08 -32.62
C MET A 66 40.03 38.65 -32.96
N SER A 67 40.67 38.14 -34.00
CA SER A 67 40.78 36.71 -34.27
C SER A 67 41.56 36.09 -33.12
N GLY A 68 40.88 35.37 -32.24
CA GLY A 68 41.51 34.72 -31.11
C GLY A 68 40.58 33.74 -30.39
N GLY A 69 40.32 32.58 -31.02
CA GLY A 69 39.92 31.37 -30.30
C GLY A 69 38.43 31.16 -30.02
N GLU A 70 37.55 31.34 -31.01
CA GLU A 70 36.09 31.11 -30.87
C GLU A 70 35.62 29.78 -31.47
N ALA A 71 36.53 28.84 -31.74
CA ALA A 71 36.22 27.60 -32.46
C ALA A 71 35.90 26.38 -31.56
N SER A 72 36.06 26.48 -30.23
CA SER A 72 35.83 25.37 -29.30
C SER A 72 34.55 25.49 -28.45
N ALA A 73 34.06 26.71 -28.18
CA ALA A 73 32.63 26.99 -28.03
C ALA A 73 31.97 26.78 -29.41
N LEU A 74 30.67 26.73 -29.65
CA LEU A 74 30.01 26.21 -30.87
C LEU A 74 29.82 24.68 -30.88
N PRO A 75 30.86 23.79 -30.90
CA PRO A 75 30.61 22.35 -30.76
C PRO A 75 30.02 21.99 -29.40
N LEU A 76 30.43 22.70 -28.34
CA LEU A 76 29.95 22.47 -26.98
C LEU A 76 28.53 23.03 -26.77
N GLU A 77 28.26 24.25 -27.25
CA GLU A 77 26.93 24.87 -27.23
C GLU A 77 25.91 24.01 -27.96
N LYS A 78 26.26 23.47 -29.13
CA LYS A 78 25.39 22.54 -29.86
C LYS A 78 25.10 21.27 -29.07
N GLN A 79 26.10 20.70 -28.39
CA GLN A 79 25.88 19.54 -27.51
C GLN A 79 24.93 19.87 -26.35
N PHE A 80 25.03 21.05 -25.76
CA PHE A 80 24.10 21.50 -24.71
C PHE A 80 22.69 21.74 -25.23
N GLU A 81 22.55 22.24 -26.46
CA GLU A 81 21.24 22.35 -27.12
C GLU A 81 20.61 20.97 -27.36
N ASP A 82 21.39 20.01 -27.86
CA ASP A 82 20.93 18.63 -28.06
C ASP A 82 20.50 17.98 -26.73
N PHE A 83 21.27 18.18 -25.64
CA PHE A 83 20.88 17.70 -24.32
C PHE A 83 19.64 18.39 -23.77
N ARG A 84 19.46 19.68 -24.04
CA ARG A 84 18.25 20.41 -23.62
C ARG A 84 17.02 19.84 -24.31
N ALA A 85 17.09 19.62 -25.63
CA ALA A 85 15.99 19.01 -26.39
C ALA A 85 15.63 17.61 -25.85
N GLN A 86 16.62 16.76 -25.60
CA GLN A 86 16.38 15.42 -25.02
C GLN A 86 15.74 15.48 -23.62
N LEU A 87 16.09 16.47 -22.80
CA LEU A 87 15.48 16.66 -21.49
C LEU A 87 14.03 17.13 -21.61
N GLU A 88 13.74 18.07 -22.51
CA GLU A 88 12.39 18.56 -22.79
C GLU A 88 11.48 17.41 -23.28
N ASP A 89 11.94 16.59 -24.22
CA ASP A 89 11.22 15.40 -24.69
C ASP A 89 10.93 14.44 -23.53
N SER A 90 11.91 14.24 -22.64
CA SER A 90 11.75 13.37 -21.47
C SER A 90 10.71 13.92 -20.47
N VAL A 91 10.57 15.24 -20.37
CA VAL A 91 9.56 15.89 -19.51
C VAL A 91 8.18 15.69 -20.10
N VAL A 92 8.02 15.95 -21.41
CA VAL A 92 6.75 15.73 -22.14
C VAL A 92 6.28 14.28 -22.01
N LEU A 93 7.19 13.32 -22.13
CA LEU A 93 6.87 11.90 -21.95
C LEU A 93 6.39 11.59 -20.53
N ARG A 94 7.07 12.11 -19.50
CA ARG A 94 6.63 11.93 -18.10
C ARG A 94 5.27 12.55 -17.83
N GLU A 95 4.95 13.68 -18.43
CA GLU A 95 3.63 14.29 -18.28
C GLU A 95 2.52 13.40 -18.85
N ARG A 96 2.76 12.80 -20.02
CA ARG A 96 1.84 11.80 -20.61
C ARG A 96 1.68 10.56 -19.73
N ILE A 97 2.79 10.03 -19.20
CA ILE A 97 2.77 8.90 -18.27
C ILE A 97 1.95 9.26 -17.03
N ARG A 98 2.23 10.42 -16.40
CA ARG A 98 1.53 10.87 -15.19
C ARG A 98 0.03 11.05 -15.41
N ALA A 99 -0.38 11.54 -16.58
CA ALA A 99 -1.79 11.65 -16.91
C ALA A 99 -2.50 10.28 -16.82
N VAL A 100 -1.91 9.23 -17.41
CA VAL A 100 -2.46 7.86 -17.32
C VAL A 100 -2.37 7.31 -15.89
N VAL A 101 -1.27 7.55 -15.17
CA VAL A 101 -1.10 7.10 -13.78
C VAL A 101 -2.17 7.68 -12.85
N LEU A 102 -2.56 8.95 -13.03
CA LEU A 102 -3.66 9.55 -12.27
C LEU A 102 -5.01 8.87 -12.53
N GLU A 103 -5.24 8.39 -13.76
CA GLU A 103 -6.43 7.60 -14.10
C GLU A 103 -6.39 6.20 -13.46
N ILE A 104 -5.21 5.56 -13.41
CA ILE A 104 -4.99 4.30 -12.68
C ILE A 104 -5.27 4.51 -11.18
N GLU A 105 -4.71 5.55 -10.58
CA GLU A 105 -4.91 5.90 -9.17
C GLU A 105 -6.40 6.14 -8.85
N SER A 106 -7.09 6.90 -9.70
CA SER A 106 -8.53 7.15 -9.57
C SER A 106 -9.33 5.84 -9.59
N THR A 107 -9.04 4.97 -10.56
CA THR A 107 -9.70 3.67 -10.70
C THR A 107 -9.41 2.75 -9.50
N ALA A 108 -8.16 2.70 -9.05
CA ALA A 108 -7.76 1.94 -7.87
C ALA A 108 -8.46 2.44 -6.59
N ARG A 109 -8.63 3.76 -6.43
CA ARG A 109 -9.39 4.32 -5.30
C ARG A 109 -10.87 3.93 -5.33
N LEU A 110 -11.50 3.90 -6.51
CA LEU A 110 -12.87 3.41 -6.65
C LEU A 110 -12.98 1.93 -6.32
N MET A 111 -12.06 1.11 -6.82
CA MET A 111 -12.00 -0.32 -6.51
C MET A 111 -11.80 -0.58 -5.02
N TYR A 112 -10.90 0.16 -4.37
CA TYR A 112 -10.71 0.10 -2.92
C TYR A 112 -11.98 0.51 -2.17
N SER A 113 -12.68 1.57 -2.61
CA SER A 113 -13.95 1.97 -2.00
C SER A 113 -15.03 0.88 -2.06
N SER A 114 -15.06 0.10 -3.16
CA SER A 114 -15.93 -1.07 -3.29
C SER A 114 -15.53 -2.17 -2.30
N LEU A 115 -14.24 -2.48 -2.18
CA LEU A 115 -13.73 -3.48 -1.23
C LEU A 115 -13.93 -3.10 0.24
N LEU A 116 -13.98 -1.80 0.58
CA LEU A 116 -14.29 -1.36 1.94
C LEU A 116 -15.67 -1.84 2.43
N LEU A 117 -16.59 -2.17 1.52
CA LEU A 117 -17.91 -2.70 1.84
C LEU A 117 -17.85 -4.08 2.52
N VAL A 118 -16.77 -4.84 2.34
CA VAL A 118 -16.53 -6.11 3.05
C VAL A 118 -16.54 -5.88 4.57
N TYR A 119 -16.02 -4.73 5.02
CA TYR A 119 -15.97 -4.38 6.43
C TYR A 119 -17.31 -3.95 7.02
N LEU A 120 -18.34 -3.70 6.18
CA LEU A 120 -19.67 -3.23 6.56
C LEU A 120 -20.73 -4.35 6.51
N SER A 121 -20.31 -5.61 6.57
CA SER A 121 -21.18 -6.80 6.54
C SER A 121 -22.10 -6.87 5.31
N ARG A 122 -21.66 -6.32 4.17
CA ARG A 122 -22.36 -6.47 2.89
C ARG A 122 -22.17 -7.90 2.34
N PRO A 123 -23.13 -8.43 1.56
CA PRO A 123 -22.98 -9.74 0.93
C PRO A 123 -21.74 -9.76 0.03
N LEU A 124 -20.88 -10.75 0.24
CA LEU A 124 -19.61 -10.84 -0.46
C LEU A 124 -19.72 -10.81 -1.99
N PRO A 125 -20.69 -11.50 -2.64
CA PRO A 125 -20.83 -11.45 -4.10
C PRO A 125 -21.06 -10.03 -4.64
N GLU A 126 -21.87 -9.22 -3.95
CA GLU A 126 -22.15 -7.83 -4.36
C GLU A 126 -20.87 -6.97 -4.32
N VAL A 127 -20.03 -7.19 -3.31
CA VAL A 127 -18.77 -6.46 -3.14
C VAL A 127 -17.76 -6.85 -4.22
N LEU A 128 -17.68 -8.15 -4.52
CA LEU A 128 -16.78 -8.68 -5.54
C LEU A 128 -17.18 -8.22 -6.95
N ASP A 129 -18.47 -8.23 -7.28
CA ASP A 129 -18.97 -7.75 -8.57
C ASP A 129 -18.62 -6.28 -8.80
N LYS A 130 -18.80 -5.44 -7.76
CA LYS A 130 -18.43 -4.02 -7.81
C LYS A 130 -16.92 -3.83 -7.96
N SER A 131 -16.10 -4.59 -7.22
CA SER A 131 -14.64 -4.54 -7.34
C SER A 131 -14.18 -4.94 -8.75
N LYS A 132 -14.70 -6.05 -9.27
CA LYS A 132 -14.37 -6.62 -10.58
C LYS A 132 -14.75 -5.72 -11.75
N ALA A 133 -15.82 -4.92 -11.61
CA ALA A 133 -16.23 -3.96 -12.64
C ALA A 133 -15.12 -2.96 -13.01
N HIS A 134 -14.18 -2.69 -12.10
CA HIS A 134 -13.06 -1.76 -12.35
C HIS A 134 -11.85 -2.39 -13.06
N ILE A 135 -11.78 -3.72 -13.17
CA ILE A 135 -10.63 -4.43 -13.74
C ILE A 135 -10.45 -4.09 -15.23
N GLY A 136 -11.56 -3.99 -15.97
CA GLY A 136 -11.52 -3.59 -17.38
C GLY A 136 -10.87 -2.22 -17.59
N THR A 137 -11.30 -1.22 -16.80
CA THR A 137 -10.72 0.13 -16.86
C THR A 137 -9.24 0.15 -16.46
N LEU A 138 -8.82 -0.63 -15.46
CA LEU A 138 -7.40 -0.76 -15.14
C LEU A 138 -6.62 -1.32 -16.33
N LYS A 139 -7.13 -2.37 -16.97
CA LYS A 139 -6.51 -2.98 -18.15
C LYS A 139 -6.37 -1.99 -19.31
N ASP A 140 -7.40 -1.20 -19.58
CA ASP A 140 -7.37 -0.16 -20.62
C ASP A 140 -6.34 0.96 -20.31
N ASN A 141 -6.19 1.32 -19.03
CA ASN A 141 -5.18 2.29 -18.62
C ASN A 141 -3.75 1.74 -18.78
N TYR A 142 -3.51 0.48 -18.40
CA TYR A 142 -2.21 -0.16 -18.60
C TYR A 142 -1.89 -0.37 -20.08
N SER A 143 -2.88 -0.65 -20.94
CA SER A 143 -2.63 -0.71 -22.39
C SER A 143 -2.22 0.64 -22.96
N ARG A 144 -2.89 1.74 -22.54
CA ARG A 144 -2.47 3.10 -22.92
C ARG A 144 -1.07 3.44 -22.42
N LEU A 145 -0.71 3.00 -21.21
CA LEU A 145 0.63 3.18 -20.68
C LEU A 145 1.67 2.39 -21.49
N ALA A 146 1.34 1.18 -21.91
CA ALA A 146 2.16 0.37 -22.80
C ALA A 146 2.36 1.04 -24.18
N ASP A 147 1.30 1.62 -24.75
CA ASP A 147 1.35 2.34 -26.02
C ASP A 147 2.31 3.55 -25.94
N ILE A 148 2.24 4.33 -24.86
CA ILE A 148 3.16 5.47 -24.63
C ILE A 148 4.61 4.99 -24.58
N LEU A 149 4.88 3.84 -23.93
CA LEU A 149 6.24 3.32 -23.78
C LEU A 149 6.75 2.63 -25.05
N SER A 150 5.87 2.20 -25.95
CA SER A 150 6.27 1.65 -27.26
C SER A 150 7.00 2.69 -28.13
N GLU A 151 6.78 3.98 -27.89
CA GLU A 151 7.49 5.08 -28.55
C GLU A 151 8.95 5.22 -28.08
N CYS A 152 9.31 4.61 -26.94
CA CYS A 152 10.62 4.71 -26.31
C CYS A 152 11.14 3.32 -25.91
N PRO A 153 11.55 2.49 -26.88
CA PRO A 153 12.07 1.16 -26.60
C PRO A 153 13.27 1.21 -25.64
N ASP A 154 13.41 0.17 -24.81
CA ASP A 154 14.49 -0.02 -23.83
C ASP A 154 14.56 0.99 -22.68
N GLN A 155 13.57 1.88 -22.52
CA GLN A 155 13.53 2.86 -21.42
C GLN A 155 12.53 2.53 -20.30
N TYR A 156 12.04 1.29 -20.23
CA TYR A 156 11.07 0.84 -19.22
C TYR A 156 11.48 1.26 -17.79
N TYR A 157 12.66 0.85 -17.34
CA TYR A 157 13.12 1.11 -15.97
C TYR A 157 13.49 2.56 -15.70
N ARG A 158 13.69 3.38 -16.74
CA ARG A 158 13.94 4.83 -16.58
C ARG A 158 12.71 5.56 -16.04
N TYR A 159 11.52 5.09 -16.44
CA TYR A 159 10.24 5.71 -16.09
C TYR A 159 9.40 4.87 -15.14
N HIS A 160 9.77 3.60 -14.89
CA HIS A 160 9.04 2.66 -14.02
C HIS A 160 8.61 3.25 -12.67
N GLY A 161 9.47 4.04 -12.05
CA GLY A 161 9.18 4.73 -10.80
C GLY A 161 7.96 5.67 -10.84
N ASP A 162 7.56 6.17 -12.02
CA ASP A 162 6.42 7.08 -12.18
C ASP A 162 5.06 6.34 -12.05
N TRP A 163 4.97 5.02 -12.26
CA TRP A 163 3.73 4.22 -12.09
C TRP A 163 3.82 3.07 -11.08
N ARG A 164 5.01 2.84 -10.54
CA ARG A 164 5.34 1.74 -9.61
C ARG A 164 4.36 1.63 -8.43
N SER A 165 4.13 2.74 -7.72
CA SER A 165 3.27 2.78 -6.54
C SER A 165 1.82 2.38 -6.86
N GLU A 166 1.33 2.79 -8.02
CA GLU A 166 -0.05 2.52 -8.41
C GLU A 166 -0.22 1.10 -8.92
N THR A 167 0.83 0.52 -9.49
CA THR A 167 0.88 -0.91 -9.83
C THR A 167 0.85 -1.78 -8.59
N GLN A 168 1.66 -1.47 -7.59
CA GLN A 168 1.65 -2.18 -6.30
C GLN A 168 0.28 -2.11 -5.63
N THR A 169 -0.36 -0.94 -5.65
CA THR A 169 -1.71 -0.75 -5.13
C THR A 169 -2.74 -1.55 -5.91
N ALA A 170 -2.73 -1.49 -7.25
CA ALA A 170 -3.65 -2.25 -8.09
C ALA A 170 -3.51 -3.76 -7.86
N VAL A 171 -2.28 -4.29 -7.80
CA VAL A 171 -2.02 -5.70 -7.48
C VAL A 171 -2.55 -6.07 -6.09
N SER A 172 -2.36 -5.22 -5.08
CA SER A 172 -2.91 -5.43 -3.73
C SER A 172 -4.43 -5.61 -3.76
N LEU A 173 -5.14 -4.74 -4.48
CA LEU A 173 -6.60 -4.78 -4.59
C LEU A 173 -7.08 -6.03 -5.36
N LEU A 174 -6.38 -6.40 -6.43
CA LEU A 174 -6.67 -7.62 -7.19
C LEU A 174 -6.42 -8.88 -6.35
N ALA A 175 -5.31 -8.92 -5.62
CA ALA A 175 -4.96 -10.02 -4.74
C ALA A 175 -5.98 -10.15 -3.59
N PHE A 176 -6.44 -9.03 -3.02
CA PHE A 176 -7.46 -9.06 -1.98
C PHE A 176 -8.80 -9.56 -2.53
N THR A 177 -9.22 -9.07 -3.69
CA THR A 177 -10.43 -9.54 -4.38
C THR A 177 -10.36 -11.04 -4.65
N HIS A 178 -9.21 -11.53 -5.14
CA HIS A 178 -9.00 -12.96 -5.40
C HIS A 178 -9.02 -13.78 -4.10
N TYR A 179 -8.35 -13.32 -3.05
CA TYR A 179 -8.33 -14.00 -1.75
C TYR A 179 -9.74 -14.14 -1.16
N LEU A 180 -10.55 -13.08 -1.25
CA LEU A 180 -11.94 -13.13 -0.79
C LEU A 180 -12.79 -14.14 -1.56
N GLU A 181 -12.46 -14.40 -2.83
CA GLU A 181 -13.17 -15.36 -3.69
C GLU A 181 -12.75 -16.81 -3.47
N THR A 182 -11.44 -17.04 -3.36
CA THR A 182 -10.87 -18.39 -3.45
C THR A 182 -10.23 -18.86 -2.16
N GLY A 183 -9.89 -17.93 -1.25
CA GLY A 183 -9.05 -18.18 -0.09
C GLY A 183 -7.57 -18.39 -0.39
N ASN A 184 -7.15 -18.25 -1.65
CA ASN A 184 -5.79 -18.54 -2.12
C ASN A 184 -5.03 -17.28 -2.54
N LEU A 185 -3.73 -17.42 -2.78
CA LEU A 185 -2.87 -16.36 -3.30
C LEU A 185 -3.07 -16.19 -4.82
N LEU A 186 -3.35 -14.97 -5.27
CA LEU A 186 -3.34 -14.61 -6.69
C LEU A 186 -1.92 -14.75 -7.25
N LEU A 187 -1.71 -15.58 -8.27
CA LEU A 187 -0.37 -15.78 -8.84
C LEU A 187 0.08 -14.59 -9.69
N HIS A 188 1.41 -14.43 -9.87
CA HIS A 188 2.00 -13.34 -10.66
C HIS A 188 1.47 -13.30 -12.10
N ASN A 189 1.42 -14.44 -12.79
CA ASN A 189 0.91 -14.54 -14.15
C ASN A 189 -0.58 -14.16 -14.24
N GLU A 190 -1.39 -14.55 -13.25
CA GLU A 190 -2.82 -14.23 -13.19
C GLU A 190 -3.04 -12.74 -12.92
N ALA A 191 -2.22 -12.13 -12.06
CA ALA A 191 -2.23 -10.70 -11.81
C ALA A 191 -1.84 -9.91 -13.07
N GLY A 192 -0.81 -10.37 -13.79
CA GLY A 192 -0.43 -9.84 -15.09
C GLY A 192 -1.59 -9.89 -16.09
N GLU A 193 -2.29 -11.02 -16.18
CA GLU A 193 -3.41 -11.21 -17.11
C GLU A 193 -4.58 -10.25 -16.82
N ARG A 194 -4.93 -10.11 -15.53
CA ARG A 194 -6.00 -9.19 -15.10
C ARG A 194 -5.68 -7.74 -15.42
N LEU A 195 -4.40 -7.35 -15.40
CA LEU A 195 -3.95 -6.00 -15.76
C LEU A 195 -3.61 -5.85 -17.25
N GLY A 196 -3.61 -6.92 -18.03
CA GLY A 196 -3.16 -6.89 -19.44
C GLY A 196 -1.65 -6.76 -19.62
N LEU A 197 -0.85 -7.16 -18.62
CA LEU A 197 0.60 -7.03 -18.54
C LEU A 197 1.35 -8.34 -18.85
N ASN A 198 0.83 -9.16 -19.75
CA ASN A 198 1.45 -10.44 -20.13
C ASN A 198 2.42 -10.32 -21.31
N ASN A 199 2.62 -9.11 -21.83
CA ASN A 199 3.43 -8.87 -23.01
C ASN A 199 4.92 -8.82 -22.66
N SER A 200 5.77 -9.30 -23.57
CA SER A 200 7.23 -9.36 -23.36
C SER A 200 7.90 -7.99 -23.26
N GLN A 201 7.29 -6.93 -23.83
CA GLN A 201 7.85 -5.57 -23.82
C GLN A 201 7.38 -4.71 -22.65
N PHE A 202 6.17 -4.97 -22.13
CA PHE A 202 5.57 -4.23 -21.02
C PHE A 202 4.84 -5.20 -20.09
N GLY A 203 5.54 -5.62 -19.04
CA GLY A 203 5.09 -6.64 -18.11
C GLY A 203 4.94 -6.15 -16.68
N LEU A 204 4.28 -6.96 -15.87
CA LEU A 204 4.19 -6.76 -14.42
C LEU A 204 5.52 -7.14 -13.77
N ASP A 205 6.23 -6.15 -13.22
CA ASP A 205 7.48 -6.40 -12.52
C ASP A 205 7.25 -7.29 -11.28
N LEU A 206 8.18 -8.22 -11.06
CA LEU A 206 8.07 -9.20 -9.97
C LEU A 206 8.12 -8.52 -8.60
N GLU A 207 8.96 -7.49 -8.43
CA GLU A 207 9.08 -6.78 -7.16
C GLU A 207 7.78 -6.05 -6.83
N ASP A 208 7.12 -5.46 -7.83
CA ASP A 208 5.84 -4.76 -7.62
C ASP A 208 4.72 -5.71 -7.26
N TYR A 209 4.70 -6.89 -7.86
CA TYR A 209 3.78 -7.95 -7.45
C TYR A 209 4.02 -8.37 -5.99
N LEU A 210 5.27 -8.63 -5.60
CA LEU A 210 5.60 -9.05 -4.24
C LEU A 210 5.25 -7.97 -3.21
N VAL A 211 5.51 -6.69 -3.51
CA VAL A 211 5.07 -5.58 -2.65
C VAL A 211 3.55 -5.49 -2.58
N GLY A 212 2.84 -5.64 -3.71
CA GLY A 212 1.38 -5.63 -3.75
C GLY A 212 0.75 -6.73 -2.88
N VAL A 213 1.33 -7.94 -2.89
CA VAL A 213 0.90 -9.04 -2.01
C VAL A 213 1.09 -8.70 -0.52
N LEU A 214 2.19 -8.04 -0.17
CA LEU A 214 2.42 -7.56 1.21
C LEU A 214 1.49 -6.41 1.60
N PHE A 215 1.02 -5.61 0.65
CA PHE A 215 0.01 -4.59 0.94
C PHE A 215 -1.35 -5.22 1.20
N MET A 216 -1.70 -6.27 0.46
CA MET A 216 -2.94 -7.02 0.70
C MET A 216 -2.95 -7.67 2.09
N SER A 217 -1.81 -8.20 2.56
CA SER A 217 -1.76 -8.80 3.90
C SER A 217 -2.08 -7.81 5.03
N ASN A 218 -1.88 -6.50 4.83
CA ASN A 218 -2.20 -5.47 5.82
C ASN A 218 -3.72 -5.29 6.02
N GLU A 219 -4.54 -5.71 5.04
CA GLU A 219 -6.01 -5.64 5.11
C GLU A 219 -6.59 -6.81 5.92
N LEU A 220 -5.88 -7.94 5.99
CA LEU A 220 -6.37 -9.19 6.58
C LEU A 220 -6.67 -9.11 8.09
N PRO A 221 -5.87 -8.45 8.95
CA PRO A 221 -6.20 -8.34 10.37
C PRO A 221 -7.54 -7.62 10.62
N ARG A 222 -7.79 -6.54 9.88
CA ARG A 222 -9.06 -5.81 9.96
C ARG A 222 -10.22 -6.66 9.48
N TYR A 223 -10.00 -7.41 8.39
CA TYR A 223 -10.99 -8.33 7.84
C TYR A 223 -11.38 -9.41 8.86
N VAL A 224 -10.40 -10.04 9.50
CA VAL A 224 -10.61 -11.08 10.51
C VAL A 224 -11.45 -10.58 11.68
N VAL A 225 -11.11 -9.41 12.25
CA VAL A 225 -11.86 -8.83 13.39
C VAL A 225 -13.32 -8.60 13.01
N ASN A 226 -13.58 -8.08 11.82
CA ASN A 226 -14.93 -7.81 11.36
C ASN A 226 -15.72 -9.09 11.08
N GLN A 227 -15.07 -10.13 10.55
CA GLN A 227 -15.73 -11.42 10.31
C GLN A 227 -16.09 -12.13 11.62
N VAL A 228 -15.20 -12.12 12.61
CA VAL A 228 -15.50 -12.64 13.96
C VAL A 228 -16.66 -11.87 14.59
N THR A 229 -16.71 -10.55 14.41
CA THR A 229 -17.81 -9.71 14.91
C THR A 229 -19.13 -10.05 14.20
N ALA A 230 -19.08 -10.47 12.94
CA ALA A 230 -20.23 -10.94 12.17
C ALA A 230 -20.63 -12.40 12.47
N GLY A 231 -19.87 -13.11 13.31
CA GLY A 231 -20.15 -14.50 13.71
C GLY A 231 -19.41 -15.57 12.91
N ASP A 232 -18.51 -15.20 11.99
CA ASP A 232 -17.63 -16.17 11.30
C ASP A 232 -16.36 -16.41 12.13
N TYR A 233 -16.39 -17.49 12.92
CA TYR A 233 -15.31 -17.89 13.81
C TYR A 233 -14.27 -18.80 13.14
N ASP A 234 -14.51 -19.28 11.91
CA ASP A 234 -13.55 -20.07 11.15
C ASP A 234 -12.59 -19.19 10.35
N CYS A 235 -13.01 -17.96 10.01
CA CYS A 235 -12.21 -16.98 9.28
C CYS A 235 -10.81 -16.74 9.87
N PRO A 236 -10.63 -16.47 11.19
CA PRO A 236 -9.29 -16.29 11.78
C PRO A 236 -8.35 -17.46 11.51
N ARG A 237 -8.86 -18.70 11.59
CA ARG A 237 -8.07 -19.92 11.35
C ARG A 237 -7.58 -19.99 9.90
N LYS A 238 -8.47 -19.72 8.94
CA LYS A 238 -8.17 -19.72 7.50
C LYS A 238 -7.14 -18.63 7.15
N VAL A 239 -7.34 -17.42 7.66
CA VAL A 239 -6.45 -16.27 7.42
C VAL A 239 -5.08 -16.51 8.08
N LEU A 240 -5.05 -17.04 9.31
CA LEU A 240 -3.79 -17.35 10.00
C LEU A 240 -2.96 -18.38 9.24
N LYS A 241 -3.59 -19.44 8.72
CA LYS A 241 -2.94 -20.43 7.86
C LYS A 241 -2.33 -19.77 6.62
N PHE A 242 -3.13 -18.97 5.90
CA PHE A 242 -2.68 -18.24 4.72
C PHE A 242 -1.48 -17.31 5.00
N LEU A 243 -1.55 -16.48 6.05
CA LEU A 243 -0.47 -15.58 6.43
C LEU A 243 0.79 -16.32 6.88
N THR A 244 0.65 -17.49 7.51
CA THR A 244 1.78 -18.33 7.93
C THR A 244 2.50 -18.91 6.73
N GLU A 245 1.77 -19.44 5.76
CA GLU A 245 2.31 -19.94 4.49
C GLU A 245 2.98 -18.83 3.69
N LEU A 246 2.34 -17.65 3.62
CA LEU A 246 2.90 -16.46 2.98
C LEU A 246 4.22 -16.03 3.64
N ASN A 247 4.26 -15.94 4.97
CA ASN A 247 5.48 -15.61 5.71
C ASN A 247 6.58 -16.66 5.49
N ALA A 248 6.25 -17.95 5.43
CA ALA A 248 7.22 -18.99 5.10
C ALA A 248 7.79 -18.81 3.68
N ALA A 249 6.94 -18.55 2.68
CA ALA A 249 7.36 -18.31 1.31
C ALA A 249 8.27 -17.08 1.18
N PHE A 250 7.94 -15.95 1.82
CA PHE A 250 8.78 -14.76 1.79
C PHE A 250 10.13 -14.97 2.51
N ARG A 251 10.20 -15.83 3.54
CA ARG A 251 11.47 -16.20 4.17
C ARG A 251 12.39 -16.98 3.21
N MET A 252 11.81 -17.80 2.32
CA MET A 252 12.58 -18.56 1.32
C MET A 252 13.25 -17.65 0.28
N LEU A 253 12.70 -16.44 0.03
CA LEU A 253 13.28 -15.47 -0.91
C LEU A 253 14.60 -14.86 -0.42
N ASN A 254 14.98 -15.07 0.85
CA ASN A 254 16.23 -14.60 1.46
C ASN A 254 16.58 -13.12 1.11
N LEU A 255 15.60 -12.24 1.26
CA LEU A 255 15.69 -10.83 0.85
C LEU A 255 16.82 -10.08 1.57
N ARG A 256 17.56 -9.27 0.81
CA ARG A 256 18.58 -8.34 1.31
C ARG A 256 17.91 -7.11 1.96
N ASN A 257 18.67 -6.26 2.65
CA ASN A 257 18.16 -5.02 3.26
C ASN A 257 17.73 -3.96 2.21
N ASP A 258 16.57 -4.17 1.60
CA ASP A 258 15.95 -3.30 0.60
C ASP A 258 14.54 -2.85 1.02
N PHE A 259 13.81 -2.21 0.10
CA PHE A 259 12.45 -1.75 0.36
C PHE A 259 11.47 -2.91 0.58
N LEU A 260 11.56 -3.96 -0.24
CA LEU A 260 10.70 -5.14 -0.11
C LEU A 260 10.90 -5.82 1.24
N ARG A 261 12.15 -5.91 1.74
CA ARG A 261 12.46 -6.43 3.07
C ARG A 261 11.81 -5.63 4.18
N LYS A 262 11.85 -4.29 4.11
CA LYS A 262 11.18 -3.44 5.10
C LYS A 262 9.66 -3.68 5.14
N LYS A 263 9.05 -3.93 3.98
CA LYS A 263 7.61 -4.27 3.90
C LYS A 263 7.35 -5.67 4.47
N PHE A 264 8.18 -6.65 4.12
CA PHE A 264 8.09 -8.01 4.63
C PHE A 264 8.26 -8.06 6.16
N ASP A 265 9.19 -7.29 6.73
CA ASP A 265 9.39 -7.22 8.18
C ASP A 265 8.13 -6.70 8.92
N GLY A 266 7.22 -6.02 8.22
CA GLY A 266 5.91 -5.60 8.71
C GLY A 266 4.92 -6.75 8.90
N LEU A 267 5.00 -7.80 8.09
CA LEU A 267 4.06 -8.93 8.06
C LEU A 267 3.93 -9.64 9.42
N LYS A 268 5.00 -9.65 10.23
CA LYS A 268 5.00 -10.24 11.57
C LYS A 268 3.98 -9.59 12.52
N TYR A 269 3.67 -8.30 12.32
CA TYR A 269 2.71 -7.59 13.14
C TYR A 269 1.27 -7.98 12.77
N ASP A 270 1.00 -8.16 11.48
CA ASP A 270 -0.32 -8.60 11.01
C ASP A 270 -0.58 -10.05 11.38
N LEU A 271 0.44 -10.92 11.26
CA LEU A 271 0.37 -12.31 11.72
C LEU A 271 0.04 -12.39 13.22
N ARG A 272 0.77 -11.63 14.05
CA ARG A 272 0.51 -11.56 15.49
C ARG A 272 -0.91 -11.10 15.82
N ARG A 273 -1.43 -10.09 15.13
CA ARG A 273 -2.80 -9.60 15.35
C ARG A 273 -3.84 -10.68 15.04
N VAL A 274 -3.68 -11.40 13.92
CA VAL A 274 -4.61 -12.48 13.55
C VAL A 274 -4.49 -13.66 14.51
N GLU A 275 -3.28 -13.99 14.96
CA GLU A 275 -3.03 -15.03 15.96
C GLU A 275 -3.70 -14.70 17.31
N GLU A 276 -3.59 -13.46 17.79
CA GLU A 276 -4.26 -13.00 19.00
C GLU A 276 -5.79 -13.14 18.88
N VAL A 277 -6.39 -12.78 17.75
CA VAL A 277 -7.83 -12.96 17.51
C VAL A 277 -8.22 -14.44 17.45
N TYR A 278 -7.43 -15.28 16.79
CA TYR A 278 -7.70 -16.72 16.72
C TYR A 278 -7.58 -17.41 18.09
N TYR A 279 -6.57 -17.06 18.88
CA TYR A 279 -6.43 -17.53 20.26
C TYR A 279 -7.67 -17.20 21.07
N ASP A 280 -8.15 -15.96 20.98
CA ASP A 280 -9.34 -15.46 21.64
C ASP A 280 -10.62 -16.21 21.25
N VAL A 281 -10.75 -16.62 19.99
CA VAL A 281 -11.86 -17.45 19.50
C VAL A 281 -11.76 -18.87 20.07
N LYS A 282 -10.55 -19.46 20.08
CA LYS A 282 -10.30 -20.83 20.54
C LYS A 282 -10.53 -20.99 22.04
N ILE A 283 -10.05 -20.07 22.88
CA ILE A 283 -10.26 -20.16 24.34
C ILE A 283 -11.73 -19.99 24.75
N ARG A 284 -12.54 -19.32 23.92
CA ARG A 284 -13.97 -19.13 24.16
C ARG A 284 -14.83 -20.29 23.62
N GLY A 285 -14.22 -21.27 22.93
CA GLY A 285 -14.93 -22.40 22.34
C GLY A 285 -15.91 -21.98 21.24
N LEU A 286 -15.58 -20.91 20.49
CA LEU A 286 -16.46 -20.38 19.44
C LEU A 286 -16.18 -20.99 18.06
N ALA A 287 -15.01 -21.61 17.87
CA ALA A 287 -14.65 -22.26 16.62
C ALA A 287 -15.36 -23.61 16.48
N SER A 288 -15.62 -24.02 15.23
CA SER A 288 -16.07 -25.37 14.92
C SER A 288 -14.99 -26.40 15.31
N ASP A 289 -15.38 -27.43 16.06
CA ASP A 289 -14.52 -28.52 16.58
C ASP A 289 -14.04 -29.47 15.47
N GLU A 290 -13.38 -28.95 14.42
CA GLU A 290 -12.70 -29.82 13.45
C GLU A 290 -11.37 -30.37 13.98
N ASP A 291 -10.83 -29.80 15.07
CA ASP A 291 -9.62 -30.29 15.76
C ASP A 291 -9.93 -31.48 16.72
N SER A 292 -11.19 -31.69 17.12
CA SER A 292 -11.56 -32.70 18.14
C SER A 292 -11.55 -34.14 17.61
N THR A 293 -11.63 -34.32 16.29
CA THR A 293 -11.60 -35.64 15.64
C THR A 293 -10.19 -36.17 15.35
N GLY A 294 -9.16 -35.33 15.41
CA GLY A 294 -7.76 -35.74 15.18
C GLY A 294 -7.09 -36.37 16.41
N ASP A 295 -7.52 -35.98 17.62
CA ASP A 295 -6.88 -36.40 18.88
C ASP A 295 -7.53 -37.63 19.52
N GLN A 296 -8.77 -37.98 19.11
CA GLN A 296 -9.42 -39.23 19.57
C GLN A 296 -8.85 -40.47 18.88
N ARG A 297 -8.40 -40.37 17.62
CA ARG A 297 -7.78 -41.49 16.89
C ARG A 297 -6.42 -41.91 17.47
N SER A 298 -5.71 -40.98 18.11
CA SER A 298 -4.45 -41.23 18.82
C SER A 298 -4.67 -41.90 20.19
N LYS A 299 -5.87 -41.76 20.77
CA LYS A 299 -6.24 -42.40 22.04
C LYS A 299 -6.73 -43.84 21.86
N GLU A 300 -7.51 -44.13 20.82
CA GLU A 300 -7.99 -45.51 20.56
C GLU A 300 -6.86 -46.48 20.16
N ILE A 301 -5.81 -45.99 19.52
CA ILE A 301 -4.66 -46.85 19.14
C ILE A 301 -3.83 -47.24 20.38
N ASN A 302 -3.68 -46.36 21.36
CA ASN A 302 -2.90 -46.65 22.58
C ASN A 302 -3.63 -47.58 23.56
N ASP A 303 -4.97 -47.60 23.58
CA ASP A 303 -5.72 -48.54 24.44
C ASP A 303 -5.82 -49.96 23.83
N SER A 304 -5.51 -50.11 22.54
CA SER A 304 -5.52 -51.40 21.84
C SER A 304 -4.20 -52.19 22.01
N GLU A 305 -3.11 -51.53 22.39
CA GLU A 305 -1.76 -52.13 22.44
C GLU A 305 -1.34 -52.62 23.85
N VAL A 306 -2.21 -52.43 24.87
CA VAL A 306 -1.93 -52.83 26.27
C VAL A 306 -2.59 -54.17 26.64
N VAL A 307 -3.35 -54.78 25.73
CA VAL A 307 -3.95 -56.11 25.94
C VAL A 307 -3.39 -57.09 24.92
N HIS A 308 -2.12 -57.50 25.09
CA HIS A 308 -1.62 -58.80 24.66
C HIS A 308 -0.35 -59.21 25.43
#